data_AF-A0A6P3X7W1-F1
#
_entry.id   AF-A0A6P3X7W1-F1
#
_cell.length_a   1.000
_cell.length_b   1.000
_cell.length_c   1.000
_cell.angle_alpha   90.00
_cell.angle_beta   90.00
_cell.angle_gamma   90.00
#
_symmetry.space_group_name_H-M   'P 1'
#
loop_
_entity.id
_entity.type
_entity.pdbx_description
1 polymer ?
#
loop_
_entity_poly.entity_id
_entity_poly.type
_entity_poly.pdbx_seq_one_letter_code
_entity_poly.pdbx_strand_id
1 'polypeptide(L)'
;MRAGCHIELPREIQTKKAVINVKFGDNACFAWAVVAALYPVDRDANRASMYPHYTTVLNLQNIEFPMSVNKITNFERQNNISINVYSAEKKKTEKGKTTHVILPIRLTDRTMDRHVNLLYLPDPRDDNVRHFVWIKNLSRLVSSQLSKHDHKKYICNRCLHYFSSSERLQVHTIDCGEMNHCAILLPSEDDKWLSFCNHNRKKRPPFVVYADLECILRKTTSEEGEDHKSLAYRHHT
;
A
#
# COMPACT_ATOMS: atom_id res chain seq x y z
N MET A 1 16.71 14.43 20.69
CA MET A 1 16.09 13.23 20.09
C MET A 1 14.86 12.84 20.90
N ARG A 2 13.70 12.66 20.23
CA ARG A 2 12.36 12.20 20.67
C ARG A 2 11.24 13.24 20.43
N ALA A 3 10.38 12.93 19.47
CA ALA A 3 8.98 13.34 19.31
C ALA A 3 8.35 12.21 18.46
N GLY A 4 7.46 11.35 18.95
CA GLY A 4 6.13 11.64 19.49
C GLY A 4 5.14 11.72 18.32
N CYS A 5 4.23 10.75 18.17
CA CYS A 5 3.24 10.61 17.09
C CYS A 5 2.16 11.74 17.05
N HIS A 6 2.58 13.01 17.19
CA HIS A 6 1.73 14.18 17.04
C HIS A 6 1.93 14.77 15.64
N ILE A 7 1.43 14.08 14.62
CA ILE A 7 1.57 14.50 13.23
C ILE A 7 0.31 15.22 12.79
N GLU A 8 0.50 16.44 12.29
CA GLU A 8 -0.56 17.16 11.60
C GLU A 8 -0.72 16.57 10.20
N LEU A 9 -1.93 16.09 9.92
CA LEU A 9 -2.25 15.54 8.62
C LEU A 9 -2.26 16.66 7.56
N PRO A 10 -1.93 16.39 6.29
CA PRO A 10 -2.13 17.35 5.21
C PRO A 10 -3.58 17.85 5.17
N ARG A 11 -3.76 19.17 4.99
CA ARG A 11 -5.09 19.82 5.01
C ARG A 11 -6.09 19.14 4.08
N GLU A 12 -5.65 18.70 2.90
CA GLU A 12 -6.47 18.02 1.89
C GLU A 12 -7.05 16.68 2.37
N ILE A 13 -6.36 16.00 3.29
CA ILE A 13 -6.81 14.76 3.90
C ILE A 13 -7.73 15.07 5.09
N GLN A 14 -7.40 16.09 5.89
CA GLN A 14 -8.23 16.50 7.03
C GLN A 14 -9.62 16.98 6.61
N THR A 15 -9.72 17.80 5.56
CA THR A 15 -10.99 18.37 5.10
C THR A 15 -11.97 17.31 4.63
N LYS A 16 -11.48 16.16 4.15
CA LYS A 16 -12.31 15.02 3.75
C LYS A 16 -13.02 14.37 4.93
N LYS A 17 -12.61 14.60 6.19
CA LYS A 17 -13.20 13.97 7.40
C LYS A 17 -13.40 12.46 7.21
N ALA A 18 -12.41 11.82 6.60
CA ALA A 18 -12.43 10.42 6.18
C ALA A 18 -11.45 9.55 6.98
N VAL A 19 -10.55 10.19 7.73
CA VAL A 19 -9.53 9.56 8.55
C VAL A 19 -9.65 10.02 10.00
N ILE A 20 -9.22 9.17 10.93
CA ILE A 20 -9.13 9.48 12.36
C ILE A 20 -7.67 9.36 12.77
N ASN A 21 -7.15 10.44 13.35
CA ASN A 21 -5.79 10.51 13.86
C ASN A 21 -5.85 10.59 15.37
N VAL A 22 -5.74 9.44 16.03
CA VAL A 22 -5.70 9.37 17.49
C VAL A 22 -4.37 9.94 17.95
N LYS A 23 -4.44 11.06 18.69
CA LYS A 23 -3.28 11.76 19.22
C LYS A 23 -2.92 11.19 20.59
N PHE A 24 -1.73 10.63 20.70
CA PHE A 24 -1.15 10.22 21.97
C PHE A 24 0.38 10.45 21.97
N GLY A 25 0.96 10.58 23.16
CA GLY A 25 2.37 10.98 23.33
C GLY A 25 3.40 9.86 23.12
N ASP A 26 2.99 8.67 22.69
CA ASP A 26 3.88 7.54 22.43
C ASP A 26 4.17 7.37 20.92
N ASN A 27 4.92 6.32 20.58
CA ASN A 27 5.22 5.94 19.19
C ASN A 27 4.31 4.80 18.70
N ALA A 28 3.17 4.57 19.34
CA ALA A 28 2.29 3.43 19.09
C ALA A 28 1.11 3.79 18.16
N CYS A 29 1.31 4.71 17.21
CA CYS A 29 0.27 5.17 16.29
C CYS A 29 -0.44 4.04 15.54
N PHE A 30 0.29 2.98 15.17
CA PHE A 30 -0.28 1.79 14.55
C PHE A 30 -1.33 1.13 15.44
N ALA A 31 -0.99 0.88 16.71
CA ALA A 31 -1.88 0.22 17.65
C ALA A 31 -3.11 1.09 17.94
N TRP A 32 -2.91 2.40 18.15
CA TRP A 32 -4.01 3.34 18.34
C TRP A 32 -4.93 3.43 17.11
N ALA A 33 -4.39 3.41 15.90
CA ALA A 33 -5.19 3.42 14.67
C ALA A 33 -6.02 2.13 14.52
N VAL A 34 -5.45 0.96 14.86
CA VAL A 34 -6.19 -0.30 14.87
C VAL A 34 -7.28 -0.29 15.94
N VAL A 35 -6.97 0.17 17.16
CA VAL A 35 -7.97 0.30 18.24
C VAL A 35 -9.11 1.22 17.82
N ALA A 36 -8.82 2.37 17.20
CA ALA A 36 -9.85 3.30 16.75
C ALA A 36 -10.80 2.66 15.73
N ALA A 37 -10.27 1.79 14.87
CA ALA A 37 -11.08 1.05 13.90
C ALA A 37 -11.96 -0.02 14.55
N LEU A 38 -11.46 -0.68 15.59
CA LEU A 38 -12.17 -1.75 16.30
C LEU A 38 -13.21 -1.22 17.28
N TYR A 39 -12.97 -0.06 17.88
CA TYR A 39 -13.82 0.58 18.88
C TYR A 39 -14.20 1.99 18.43
N PRO A 40 -14.94 2.15 17.31
CA PRO A 40 -15.19 3.45 16.74
C PRO A 40 -16.01 4.35 17.68
N VAL A 41 -15.58 5.60 17.81
CA VAL A 41 -16.27 6.64 18.60
C VAL A 41 -16.72 7.77 17.70
N ASP A 42 -17.88 8.37 18.01
CA ASP A 42 -18.44 9.46 17.21
C ASP A 42 -17.94 10.85 17.62
N ARG A 43 -17.78 11.11 18.92
CA ARG A 43 -17.33 12.40 19.47
C ARG A 43 -15.87 12.33 19.88
N ASP A 44 -15.11 13.37 19.54
CA ASP A 44 -13.70 13.51 19.87
C ASP A 44 -12.84 12.28 19.55
N ALA A 45 -13.13 11.62 18.43
CA ALA A 45 -12.46 10.39 17.99
C ALA A 45 -10.92 10.51 17.85
N ASN A 46 -10.36 11.72 17.90
CA ASN A 46 -8.91 11.94 17.89
C ASN A 46 -8.27 11.84 19.29
N ARG A 47 -9.04 11.68 20.38
CA ARG A 47 -8.53 11.60 21.75
C ARG A 47 -8.33 10.14 22.16
N ALA A 48 -7.11 9.77 22.55
CA ALA A 48 -6.80 8.42 23.01
C ALA A 48 -7.63 7.98 24.23
N SER A 49 -8.00 8.92 25.11
CA SER A 49 -8.84 8.65 26.29
C SER A 49 -10.25 8.13 25.97
N MET A 50 -10.70 8.24 24.72
CA MET A 50 -12.00 7.71 24.28
C MET A 50 -11.95 6.22 23.94
N TYR A 51 -10.77 5.61 23.95
CA TYR A 51 -10.57 4.24 23.54
C TYR A 51 -9.96 3.42 24.68
N PRO A 52 -10.21 2.10 24.71
CA PRO A 52 -9.44 1.21 25.58
C PRO A 52 -7.95 1.30 25.21
N HIS A 53 -7.08 1.15 26.22
CA HIS A 53 -5.65 1.17 25.99
C HIS A 53 -5.26 0.00 25.09
N TYR A 54 -4.41 0.22 24.07
CA TYR A 54 -4.15 -0.80 23.05
C TYR A 54 -3.56 -2.10 23.61
N THR A 55 -2.80 -2.03 24.71
CA THR A 55 -2.21 -3.22 25.35
C THR A 55 -3.24 -4.14 25.99
N THR A 56 -4.46 -3.67 26.28
CA THR A 56 -5.50 -4.49 26.91
C THR A 56 -6.35 -5.23 25.88
N VAL A 57 -6.40 -4.74 24.64
CA VAL A 57 -7.29 -5.25 23.58
C VAL A 57 -6.55 -5.86 22.39
N LEU A 58 -5.25 -5.60 22.24
CA LEU A 58 -4.41 -6.16 21.17
C LEU A 58 -3.33 -7.07 21.75
N ASN A 59 -3.11 -8.20 21.10
CA ASN A 59 -1.93 -9.02 21.29
C ASN A 59 -0.75 -8.37 20.55
N LEU A 60 0.25 -7.91 21.32
CA LEU A 60 1.45 -7.23 20.83
C LEU A 60 2.74 -8.01 21.12
N GLN A 61 2.65 -9.33 21.28
CA GLN A 61 3.81 -10.18 21.53
C GLN A 61 4.83 -10.08 20.39
N ASN A 62 6.08 -9.77 20.75
CA ASN A 62 7.20 -9.59 19.82
C ASN A 62 6.99 -8.44 18.81
N ILE A 63 6.14 -7.47 19.15
CA ILE A 63 5.96 -6.24 18.37
C ILE A 63 6.66 -5.10 19.07
N GLU A 64 7.63 -4.53 18.39
CA GLU A 64 8.34 -3.33 18.80
C GLU A 64 7.80 -2.12 18.04
N PHE A 65 7.70 -0.99 18.74
CA PHE A 65 7.33 0.28 18.14
C PHE A 65 8.59 1.10 17.79
N PRO A 66 8.58 1.84 16.67
CA PRO A 66 7.48 2.00 15.71
C PRO A 66 7.26 0.76 14.83
N MET A 67 5.99 0.46 14.54
CA MET A 67 5.57 -0.68 13.71
C MET A 67 6.06 -0.51 12.27
N SER A 68 6.63 -1.56 11.66
CA SER A 68 6.95 -1.59 10.24
C SER A 68 5.89 -2.34 9.43
N VAL A 69 5.67 -1.91 8.17
CA VAL A 69 4.67 -2.52 7.27
C VAL A 69 4.90 -4.03 7.07
N ASN A 70 6.16 -4.46 7.03
CA ASN A 70 6.55 -5.86 6.83
C ASN A 70 6.14 -6.77 8.01
N LYS A 71 6.06 -6.23 9.23
CA LYS A 71 5.71 -6.99 10.43
C LYS A 71 4.18 -7.08 10.65
N ILE A 72 3.37 -6.38 9.86
CA ILE A 72 1.90 -6.38 10.03
C ILE A 72 1.29 -7.77 9.82
N THR A 73 1.89 -8.61 8.96
CA THR A 73 1.38 -9.98 8.72
C THR A 73 1.41 -10.83 9.99
N ASN A 74 2.42 -10.61 10.85
CA ASN A 74 2.49 -11.30 12.14
C ASN A 74 1.40 -10.78 13.09
N PHE A 75 1.18 -9.46 13.10
CA PHE A 75 0.13 -8.83 13.91
C PHE A 75 -1.28 -9.33 13.53
N GLU A 76 -1.58 -9.41 12.23
CA GLU A 76 -2.86 -9.91 11.71
C GLU A 76 -3.17 -11.32 12.21
N ARG A 77 -2.18 -12.22 12.13
CA ARG A 77 -2.30 -13.60 12.62
C ARG A 77 -2.53 -13.68 14.14
N GLN A 78 -1.81 -12.87 14.90
CA GLN A 78 -1.91 -12.86 16.38
C GLN A 78 -3.25 -12.34 16.89
N ASN A 79 -3.91 -11.45 16.14
CA ASN A 79 -5.12 -10.76 16.57
C ASN A 79 -6.39 -11.21 15.84
N ASN A 80 -6.27 -12.08 14.84
CA ASN A 80 -7.35 -12.50 13.94
C ASN A 80 -8.06 -11.29 13.31
N ILE A 81 -7.27 -10.41 12.69
CA ILE A 81 -7.70 -9.17 12.01
C ILE A 81 -7.03 -9.13 10.64
N SER A 82 -7.67 -8.53 9.66
CA SER A 82 -7.08 -8.26 8.35
C SER A 82 -6.86 -6.76 8.14
N ILE A 83 -5.71 -6.36 7.59
CA ILE A 83 -5.30 -4.95 7.48
C ILE A 83 -4.83 -4.62 6.07
N ASN A 84 -5.45 -3.60 5.47
CA ASN A 84 -4.92 -2.93 4.30
C ASN A 84 -4.18 -1.65 4.71
N VAL A 85 -3.10 -1.35 4.02
CA VAL A 85 -2.32 -0.12 4.21
C VAL A 85 -2.24 0.63 2.88
N TYR A 86 -2.63 1.90 2.92
CA TYR A 86 -2.53 2.83 1.80
C TYR A 86 -1.48 3.90 2.13
N SER A 87 -0.83 4.44 1.11
CA SER A 87 0.08 5.58 1.22
C SER A 87 -0.54 6.79 0.53
N ALA A 88 -0.17 7.99 0.96
CA ALA A 88 -0.49 9.23 0.24
C ALA A 88 0.76 9.76 -0.47
N GLU A 89 0.77 9.68 -1.80
CA GLU A 89 1.85 10.20 -2.62
C GLU A 89 1.57 11.62 -3.08
N LYS A 90 2.60 12.48 -3.02
CA LYS A 90 2.51 13.87 -3.46
C LYS A 90 2.60 13.91 -4.99
N LYS A 91 1.52 14.27 -5.68
CA LYS A 91 1.51 14.58 -7.12
C LYS A 91 1.41 16.09 -7.33
N LYS A 92 2.36 16.67 -8.06
CA LYS A 92 2.29 18.07 -8.50
C LYS A 92 1.36 18.14 -9.70
N THR A 93 0.38 19.04 -9.64
CA THR A 93 -0.47 19.38 -10.78
C THR A 93 0.22 20.45 -11.65
N GLU A 94 -0.17 20.55 -12.91
CA GLU A 94 0.36 21.54 -13.87
C GLU A 94 0.26 22.98 -13.36
N LYS A 95 -0.73 23.28 -12.49
CA LYS A 95 -0.93 24.60 -11.86
C LYS A 95 -0.05 24.83 -10.63
N GLY A 96 0.97 23.98 -10.39
CA GLY A 96 1.88 24.06 -9.25
C GLY A 96 1.27 23.62 -7.91
N LYS A 97 -0.01 23.22 -7.87
CA LYS A 97 -0.66 22.73 -6.65
C LYS A 97 -0.23 21.30 -6.38
N THR A 98 0.26 21.03 -5.17
CA THR A 98 0.57 19.65 -4.72
C THR A 98 -0.71 19.01 -4.21
N THR A 99 -1.02 17.81 -4.71
CA THR A 99 -2.17 17.00 -4.29
C THR A 99 -1.70 15.66 -3.77
N HIS A 100 -2.46 15.05 -2.87
CA HIS A 100 -2.18 13.71 -2.37
C HIS A 100 -3.02 12.66 -3.09
N VAL A 101 -2.36 11.72 -3.77
CA VAL A 101 -2.98 10.54 -4.39
C VAL A 101 -2.83 9.37 -3.44
N ILE A 102 -3.94 8.75 -3.07
CA ILE A 102 -3.96 7.58 -2.21
C ILE A 102 -3.79 6.32 -3.04
N LEU A 103 -2.83 5.48 -2.67
CA LEU A 103 -2.50 4.24 -3.36
C LEU A 103 -2.34 3.10 -2.34
N PRO A 104 -2.77 1.86 -2.67
CA PRO A 104 -2.51 0.71 -1.80
C PRO A 104 -1.01 0.37 -1.83
N ILE A 105 -0.41 0.18 -0.66
CA ILE A 105 1.00 -0.27 -0.51
C ILE A 105 1.11 -1.67 0.09
N ARG A 106 0.08 -2.10 0.83
CA ARG A 106 -0.04 -3.45 1.35
C ARG A 106 -1.51 -3.81 1.40
N LEU A 107 -1.87 -4.92 0.78
CA LEU A 107 -3.21 -5.47 0.83
C LEU A 107 -3.15 -6.81 1.55
N THR A 108 -4.17 -7.10 2.35
CA THR A 108 -4.34 -8.42 2.94
C THR A 108 -4.84 -9.40 1.89
N ASP A 109 -4.30 -10.62 1.87
CA ASP A 109 -4.72 -11.66 0.92
C ASP A 109 -6.18 -12.07 1.18
N ARG A 110 -6.54 -12.20 2.46
CA ARG A 110 -7.86 -12.63 2.90
C ARG A 110 -8.49 -11.56 3.78
N THR A 111 -9.57 -10.95 3.29
CA THR A 111 -10.40 -10.07 4.11
C THR A 111 -11.14 -10.90 5.16
N MET A 112 -10.94 -10.55 6.42
CA MET A 112 -11.63 -11.12 7.58
C MET A 112 -12.80 -10.22 7.99
N ASP A 113 -13.70 -10.74 8.82
CA ASP A 113 -14.82 -9.97 9.38
C ASP A 113 -14.34 -8.69 10.09
N ARG A 114 -13.29 -8.82 10.91
CA ARG A 114 -12.55 -7.69 11.46
C ARG A 114 -11.53 -7.21 10.44
N HIS A 115 -11.88 -6.16 9.70
CA HIS A 115 -11.02 -5.56 8.68
C HIS A 115 -10.73 -4.08 8.96
N VAL A 116 -9.46 -3.69 8.83
CA VAL A 116 -9.00 -2.32 9.07
C VAL A 116 -8.27 -1.77 7.84
N ASN A 117 -8.66 -0.56 7.43
CA ASN A 117 -7.93 0.19 6.41
C ASN A 117 -7.10 1.29 7.11
N LEU A 118 -5.78 1.26 6.94
CA LEU A 118 -4.85 2.23 7.52
C LEU A 118 -4.23 3.10 6.42
N LEU A 119 -3.97 4.36 6.76
CA LEU A 119 -3.22 5.29 5.92
C LEU A 119 -1.85 5.53 6.56
N TYR A 120 -0.80 5.36 5.75
CA TYR A 120 0.60 5.51 6.10
C TYR A 120 1.15 6.80 5.50
N LEU A 121 1.60 7.72 6.36
CA LEU A 121 1.98 9.07 5.97
C LEU A 121 3.37 9.44 6.51
N PRO A 122 4.18 10.21 5.77
CA PRO A 122 5.37 10.85 6.33
C PRO A 122 5.03 11.94 7.35
N ASP A 123 5.86 12.08 8.38
CA ASP A 123 5.84 13.25 9.27
C ASP A 123 6.29 14.47 8.45
N PRO A 124 5.52 15.58 8.43
CA PRO A 124 5.92 16.82 7.78
C PRO A 124 7.26 17.39 8.27
N ARG A 125 7.72 17.02 9.46
CA ARG A 125 8.95 17.51 10.10
C ARG A 125 10.15 16.58 9.86
N ASP A 126 9.92 15.31 9.57
CA ASP A 126 10.97 14.31 9.34
C ASP A 126 10.44 13.21 8.39
N ASP A 127 10.91 13.23 7.15
CA ASP A 127 10.49 12.27 6.12
C ASP A 127 10.86 10.80 6.47
N ASN A 128 11.77 10.59 7.42
CA ASN A 128 12.13 9.26 7.92
C ASN A 128 11.12 8.71 8.93
N VAL A 129 10.34 9.60 9.57
CA VAL A 129 9.29 9.20 10.51
C VAL A 129 8.00 9.04 9.73
N ARG A 130 7.36 7.88 9.91
CA ARG A 130 6.08 7.56 9.27
C ARG A 130 5.03 7.27 10.33
N HIS A 131 3.77 7.53 9.97
CA HIS A 131 2.64 7.53 10.89
C HIS A 131 1.44 6.80 10.30
N PHE A 132 0.77 6.02 11.15
CA PHE A 132 -0.45 5.32 10.82
C PHE A 132 -1.65 6.09 11.33
N VAL A 133 -2.65 6.27 10.47
CA VAL A 133 -3.97 6.76 10.84
C VAL A 133 -5.06 5.83 10.31
N TRP A 134 -6.19 5.79 11.00
CA TRP A 134 -7.30 4.95 10.58
C TRP A 134 -8.10 5.62 9.46
N ILE A 135 -8.37 4.88 8.38
CA ILE A 135 -9.31 5.29 7.32
C ILE A 135 -10.72 4.83 7.72
N LYS A 136 -11.51 5.75 8.29
CA LYS A 136 -12.93 5.51 8.63
C LYS A 136 -13.81 5.40 7.38
N ASN A 137 -13.48 6.12 6.31
CA ASN A 137 -14.25 6.06 5.07
C ASN A 137 -13.35 6.19 3.83
N LEU A 138 -13.00 5.05 3.23
CA LEU A 138 -12.14 5.01 2.05
C LEU A 138 -12.77 5.73 0.85
N SER A 139 -14.07 5.53 0.62
CA SER A 139 -14.79 6.17 -0.50
C SER A 139 -14.69 7.68 -0.45
N ARG A 140 -14.92 8.27 0.72
CA ARG A 140 -14.78 9.72 0.94
C ARG A 140 -13.33 10.19 0.83
N LEU A 141 -12.37 9.35 1.20
CA LEU A 141 -10.95 9.68 1.10
C LEU A 141 -10.47 9.78 -0.36
N VAL A 142 -10.92 8.87 -1.24
CA VAL A 142 -10.39 8.76 -2.61
C VAL A 142 -11.37 9.19 -3.71
N SER A 143 -12.61 9.56 -3.39
CA SER A 143 -13.60 9.96 -4.39
C SER A 143 -13.14 11.11 -5.30
N SER A 144 -12.43 12.09 -4.73
CA SER A 144 -11.98 13.29 -5.43
C SER A 144 -10.80 13.05 -6.38
N GLN A 145 -9.99 12.00 -6.16
CA GLN A 145 -8.91 11.63 -7.09
C GLN A 145 -9.42 10.80 -8.26
N LEU A 146 -10.60 10.17 -8.13
CA LEU A 146 -11.19 9.31 -9.16
C LEU A 146 -12.12 10.08 -10.11
N SER A 147 -12.87 11.05 -9.60
CA SER A 147 -13.83 11.81 -10.41
C SER A 147 -14.24 13.11 -9.73
N LYS A 148 -14.53 14.12 -10.56
CA LYS A 148 -15.00 15.45 -10.13
C LYS A 148 -16.50 15.49 -9.77
N HIS A 149 -17.24 14.42 -10.01
CA HIS A 149 -18.68 14.36 -9.72
C HIS A 149 -18.94 13.96 -8.26
N ASP A 150 -19.96 14.58 -7.66
CA ASP A 150 -20.33 14.42 -6.24
C ASP A 150 -21.30 13.28 -5.94
N HIS A 151 -21.47 12.33 -6.87
CA HIS A 151 -22.29 11.15 -6.63
C HIS A 151 -21.61 10.15 -5.69
N LYS A 152 -22.41 9.38 -4.94
CA LYS A 152 -21.94 8.29 -4.08
C LYS A 152 -21.18 7.27 -4.94
N LYS A 153 -19.96 6.92 -4.52
CA LYS A 153 -19.10 5.94 -5.20
C LYS A 153 -18.90 4.73 -4.29
N TYR A 154 -19.04 3.54 -4.85
CA TYR A 154 -18.70 2.28 -4.19
C TYR A 154 -17.32 1.87 -4.68
N ILE A 155 -16.34 1.75 -3.78
CA ILE A 155 -14.93 1.61 -4.17
C ILE A 155 -14.39 0.27 -3.70
N CYS A 156 -13.70 -0.42 -4.60
CA CYS A 156 -12.97 -1.64 -4.27
C CYS A 156 -11.72 -1.32 -3.45
N ASN A 157 -11.56 -1.96 -2.28
CA ASN A 157 -10.41 -1.75 -1.41
C ASN A 157 -9.09 -2.19 -2.07
N ARG A 158 -9.12 -3.14 -3.02
CA ARG A 158 -7.91 -3.65 -3.67
C ARG A 158 -7.45 -2.76 -4.82
N CYS A 159 -8.28 -2.59 -5.84
CA CYS A 159 -7.89 -1.89 -7.07
C CYS A 159 -8.26 -0.40 -7.09
N LEU A 160 -8.98 0.10 -6.06
CA LEU A 160 -9.53 1.46 -6.00
C LEU A 160 -10.45 1.85 -7.17
N HIS A 161 -10.91 0.88 -7.98
CA HIS A 161 -11.93 1.11 -8.98
C HIS A 161 -13.28 1.41 -8.32
N TYR A 162 -14.06 2.30 -8.94
CA TYR A 162 -15.34 2.73 -8.40
C TYR A 162 -16.52 2.25 -9.25
N PHE A 163 -17.64 2.03 -8.58
CA PHE A 163 -18.90 1.59 -9.14
C PHE A 163 -20.04 2.50 -8.70
N SER A 164 -21.11 2.53 -9.49
CA SER A 164 -22.33 3.29 -9.18
C SER A 164 -23.23 2.59 -8.16
N SER A 165 -23.06 1.29 -7.92
CA SER A 165 -23.87 0.50 -6.98
C SER A 165 -23.02 -0.49 -6.18
N SER A 166 -23.57 -0.94 -5.04
CA SER A 166 -22.89 -1.88 -4.14
C SER A 166 -22.85 -3.29 -4.73
N GLU A 167 -23.88 -3.67 -5.47
CA GLU A 167 -24.04 -4.99 -6.11
C GLU A 167 -22.96 -5.19 -7.16
N ARG A 168 -22.69 -4.16 -7.98
CA ARG A 168 -21.60 -4.20 -8.98
C ARG A 168 -20.22 -4.35 -8.32
N LEU A 169 -20.01 -3.69 -7.18
CA LEU A 169 -18.78 -3.84 -6.42
C LEU A 169 -18.61 -5.26 -5.85
N GLN A 170 -19.69 -5.87 -5.36
CA GLN A 170 -19.66 -7.24 -4.83
C GLN A 170 -19.28 -8.24 -5.91
N VAL A 171 -19.90 -8.16 -7.09
CA VAL A 171 -19.54 -9.00 -8.25
C VAL A 171 -18.06 -8.82 -8.60
N HIS A 172 -17.60 -7.57 -8.71
CA HIS A 172 -16.20 -7.28 -9.02
C HIS A 172 -15.20 -7.79 -7.98
N THR A 173 -15.57 -7.80 -6.69
CA THR A 173 -14.64 -8.17 -5.61
C THR A 173 -14.26 -9.64 -5.67
N ILE A 174 -15.12 -10.50 -6.23
CA ILE A 174 -14.84 -11.92 -6.47
C ILE A 174 -13.65 -12.03 -7.44
N ASP A 175 -13.79 -11.48 -8.64
CA ASP A 175 -12.75 -11.57 -9.69
C ASP A 175 -11.49 -10.76 -9.37
N CYS A 176 -11.66 -9.59 -8.72
CA CYS A 176 -10.54 -8.76 -8.29
C CYS A 176 -9.68 -9.43 -7.22
N GLY A 177 -10.24 -10.41 -6.50
CA GLY A 177 -9.54 -11.28 -5.55
C GLY A 177 -8.47 -12.13 -6.23
N GLU A 178 -8.82 -12.69 -7.39
CA GLU A 178 -8.06 -13.72 -8.09
C GLU A 178 -7.06 -13.16 -9.10
N MET A 179 -7.38 -12.04 -9.74
CA MET A 179 -6.59 -11.53 -10.87
C MET A 179 -5.56 -10.45 -10.50
N ASN A 180 -5.81 -9.66 -9.46
CA ASN A 180 -5.05 -8.42 -9.20
C ASN A 180 -4.01 -8.60 -8.09
N HIS A 181 -2.89 -9.25 -8.41
CA HIS A 181 -1.69 -9.24 -7.54
C HIS A 181 -0.90 -7.92 -7.60
N CYS A 182 -1.17 -7.06 -8.59
CA CYS A 182 -0.46 -5.81 -8.82
C CYS A 182 -1.43 -4.64 -9.02
N ALA A 183 -1.07 -3.45 -8.53
CA ALA A 183 -1.82 -2.23 -8.79
C ALA A 183 -1.60 -1.79 -10.26
N ILE A 184 -2.69 -1.72 -11.04
CA ILE A 184 -2.65 -1.19 -12.41
C ILE A 184 -2.70 0.34 -12.33
N LEU A 185 -1.58 1.01 -12.58
CA LEU A 185 -1.51 2.46 -12.73
C LEU A 185 -1.77 2.82 -14.19
N LEU A 186 -2.99 3.30 -14.48
CA LEU A 186 -3.29 3.85 -15.80
C LEU A 186 -2.69 5.26 -15.93
N PRO A 187 -2.16 5.64 -17.11
CA PRO A 187 -1.74 7.01 -17.37
C PRO A 187 -2.89 7.99 -17.14
N SER A 188 -2.61 9.14 -16.51
CA SER A 188 -3.59 10.23 -16.47
C SER A 188 -3.72 10.90 -17.85
N GLU A 189 -4.73 11.74 -18.03
CA GLU A 189 -4.87 12.57 -19.23
C GLU A 189 -3.59 13.36 -19.56
N ASP A 190 -2.85 13.76 -18.53
CA ASP A 190 -1.59 14.50 -18.65
C ASP A 190 -0.42 13.60 -19.10
N ASP A 191 -0.48 12.29 -18.80
CA ASP A 191 0.58 11.30 -19.05
C ASP A 191 0.19 10.30 -20.15
N LYS A 192 -0.94 10.54 -20.84
CA LYS A 192 -1.51 9.60 -21.83
C LYS A 192 -0.66 9.42 -23.08
N TRP A 193 0.26 10.35 -23.33
CA TRP A 193 1.12 10.33 -24.51
C TRP A 193 2.48 9.76 -24.17
N LEU A 194 2.74 8.54 -24.66
CA LEU A 194 4.09 7.98 -24.66
C LEU A 194 4.91 8.66 -25.76
N SER A 195 6.02 9.26 -25.38
CA SER A 195 7.00 9.83 -26.31
C SER A 195 8.31 9.04 -26.24
N PHE A 196 8.97 8.90 -27.40
CA PHE A 196 10.28 8.27 -27.46
C PHE A 196 11.35 9.27 -27.05
N CYS A 197 11.83 9.23 -25.80
CA CYS A 197 12.90 10.13 -25.35
C CYS A 197 14.25 9.82 -26.02
N ASN A 198 14.47 8.57 -26.42
CA ASN A 198 15.75 8.09 -26.93
C ASN A 198 15.67 7.78 -28.43
N HIS A 199 15.50 8.81 -29.26
CA HIS A 199 15.49 8.68 -30.73
C HIS A 199 16.71 7.92 -31.29
N ASN A 200 17.87 8.08 -30.65
CA ASN A 200 19.10 7.36 -31.01
C ASN A 200 18.97 5.84 -30.92
N ARG A 201 18.08 5.32 -30.06
CA ARG A 201 17.81 3.87 -29.93
C ARG A 201 16.91 3.32 -31.04
N LYS A 202 16.34 4.18 -31.91
CA LYS A 202 15.67 3.77 -33.14
C LYS A 202 16.65 3.50 -34.28
N LYS A 203 17.89 3.98 -34.18
CA LYS A 203 18.94 3.64 -35.16
C LYS A 203 19.31 2.19 -34.96
N ARG A 204 19.35 1.42 -36.05
CA ARG A 204 19.82 0.04 -36.02
C ARG A 204 21.26 0.05 -35.49
N PRO A 205 21.53 -0.54 -34.32
CA PRO A 205 22.89 -0.63 -33.83
C PRO A 205 23.71 -1.51 -34.80
N PRO A 206 25.01 -1.22 -34.99
CA PRO A 206 25.84 -1.94 -35.96
C PRO A 206 25.95 -3.43 -35.67
N PHE A 207 25.81 -3.83 -34.40
CA PHE A 207 25.64 -5.22 -33.96
C PHE A 207 24.76 -5.25 -32.71
N VAL A 208 24.02 -6.34 -32.51
CA VAL A 208 23.25 -6.59 -31.28
C VAL A 208 23.69 -7.94 -30.74
N VAL A 209 24.01 -8.00 -29.46
CA VAL A 209 24.25 -9.26 -28.76
C VAL A 209 23.04 -9.49 -27.86
N TYR A 210 22.27 -10.54 -28.16
CA TYR A 210 21.24 -11.05 -27.27
C TYR A 210 21.89 -12.15 -26.43
N ALA A 211 22.10 -11.86 -25.15
CA ALA A 211 22.50 -12.86 -24.18
C ALA A 211 21.26 -13.21 -23.36
N ASP A 212 20.70 -14.39 -23.62
CA ASP A 212 19.71 -14.99 -22.74
C ASP A 212 20.45 -15.70 -21.60
N LEU A 213 20.22 -15.25 -20.37
CA LEU A 213 20.84 -15.82 -19.17
C LEU A 213 19.86 -16.71 -18.40
N GLU A 214 18.72 -17.07 -18.99
CA GLU A 214 17.80 -18.06 -18.43
C GLU A 214 18.33 -19.49 -18.62
N CYS A 215 19.48 -19.79 -18.00
CA CYS A 215 19.91 -21.16 -17.80
C CYS A 215 20.07 -21.39 -16.29
N ILE A 216 19.01 -21.92 -15.68
CA ILE A 216 19.13 -22.60 -14.38
C ILE A 216 20.05 -23.81 -14.62
N LEU A 217 21.29 -23.70 -14.16
CA LEU A 217 22.22 -24.83 -14.17
C LEU A 217 21.67 -25.91 -13.24
N ARG A 218 21.33 -27.08 -13.81
CA ARG A 218 21.07 -28.28 -13.00
C ARG A 218 22.39 -28.67 -12.32
N LYS A 219 22.34 -28.90 -11.01
CA LYS A 219 23.49 -29.48 -10.28
C LYS A 219 23.85 -30.82 -10.91
N THR A 220 25.07 -30.95 -11.38
CA THR A 220 25.64 -32.24 -11.75
C THR A 220 25.81 -33.05 -10.47
N THR A 221 25.18 -34.22 -10.38
CA THR A 221 25.55 -35.21 -9.38
C THR A 221 26.88 -35.81 -9.80
N SER A 222 27.98 -35.16 -9.45
CA SER A 222 29.29 -35.78 -9.55
C SER A 222 29.41 -36.77 -8.39
N GLU A 223 29.04 -38.02 -8.66
CA GLU A 223 29.71 -39.14 -8.00
C GLU A 223 31.14 -39.17 -8.55
N GLU A 224 32.08 -39.05 -7.62
CA GLU A 224 33.45 -39.56 -7.61
C GLU A 224 34.23 -39.59 -8.94
N GLY A 225 35.20 -38.68 -9.02
CA GLY A 225 36.51 -38.91 -9.65
C GLY A 225 36.52 -39.27 -11.13
N GLU A 226 36.77 -38.27 -11.99
CA GLU A 226 37.81 -38.34 -13.02
C GLU A 226 37.90 -37.04 -13.81
N ASP A 227 39.14 -36.67 -14.12
CA ASP A 227 39.59 -35.46 -14.79
C ASP A 227 39.12 -35.44 -16.26
N HIS A 228 37.90 -34.95 -16.51
CA HIS A 228 37.35 -34.86 -17.87
C HIS A 228 37.10 -33.41 -18.30
N LYS A 229 38.06 -32.94 -19.11
CA LYS A 229 37.98 -31.92 -20.17
C LYS A 229 36.56 -31.44 -20.43
N SER A 230 36.38 -30.12 -20.34
CA SER A 230 35.17 -29.37 -20.69
C SER A 230 34.61 -29.82 -22.05
N LEU A 231 33.69 -30.78 -22.01
CA LEU A 231 32.92 -31.24 -23.14
C LEU A 231 31.90 -30.15 -23.49
N ALA A 232 32.07 -29.60 -24.68
CA ALA A 232 31.15 -28.63 -25.25
C ALA A 232 29.76 -29.26 -25.42
N TYR A 233 28.81 -28.86 -24.60
CA TYR A 233 27.40 -29.16 -24.82
C TYR A 233 26.70 -27.94 -25.41
N ARG A 234 26.37 -28.03 -26.70
CA ARG A 234 25.30 -27.26 -27.34
C ARG A 234 24.04 -28.12 -27.31
N HIS A 235 23.07 -27.73 -26.52
CA HIS A 235 21.67 -28.02 -26.82
C HIS A 235 20.83 -26.87 -26.29
N HIS A 236 20.39 -26.01 -27.20
CA HIS A 236 19.34 -25.04 -26.95
C HIS A 236 18.06 -25.63 -27.57
N THR A 237 17.04 -25.83 -26.75
CA THR A 237 15.65 -25.99 -27.17
C THR A 237 14.91 -24.71 -26.88
#